data_AF-A0A4R7BDU0-F1
#
_entry.id   AF-A0A4R7BDU0-F1
#
_cell.length_a   1.000
_cell.length_b   1.000
_cell.length_c   1.000
_cell.angle_alpha   90.00
_cell.angle_beta   90.00
_cell.angle_gamma   90.00
#
_symmetry.space_group_name_H-M   'P 1'
#
loop_
_entity.id
_entity.type
_entity.pdbx_description
1 polymer ?
#
loop_
_entity_poly.entity_id
_entity_poly.type
_entity_poly.pdbx_seq_one_letter_code
_entity_poly.pdbx_strand_id
1 'polypeptide(L)'
;MSLDPQALQADWNHLDHDDLHTALPHLIVLDDIPALPLAHASDMPPQAGFARGALSIELGDLQLQLADRAPLTLTSGSNAEGHCVLALQIADIALVGRQTLQGTQIWETGLDGAGTGLPRDAGRRGGADQNVHPAWVQTAQDQRAALQNLPGGNGATMLSTYTNHRAAFNDVFTDPTAYAFQIGWGVQEITDMAADTNTAVNTTGMVVNDPKKVYGSTTYNGNAQSQQLALLTTLTAMAANNEPGNPTDSTNPYNLAAAATLSFGTGIVQNAKVAKINDVPPKTKATVYQMVLHGTPPTPHTVQEVHDYLSGNPIGGRDANGNTWTMALSEDERAFVRKMQADFAEHAARLAAQKPVALAAGGLHASLGCYVYLQFDVAAGEARLVDGRVELDGFDLDFDDSGWDAELGLPLAEAAREALGEARFIKSLLHDRIADALERALVPSLAQIAQGKHQ
;
A
#
# COMPACT_ATOMS: atom_id res chain seq x y z
N MET A 1 -56.96 -26.85 -7.59
CA MET A 1 -57.16 -26.42 -6.19
C MET A 1 -56.11 -25.35 -5.95
N SER A 2 -56.46 -24.15 -5.47
CA SER A 2 -55.45 -23.13 -5.18
C SER A 2 -54.68 -23.56 -3.93
N LEU A 3 -53.35 -23.60 -3.98
CA LEU A 3 -52.53 -23.73 -2.78
C LEU A 3 -52.86 -22.60 -1.80
N ASP A 4 -53.16 -22.98 -0.55
CA ASP A 4 -53.30 -22.07 0.57
C ASP A 4 -51.91 -21.91 1.24
N PRO A 5 -51.45 -20.69 1.55
CA PRO A 5 -50.24 -20.44 2.36
C PRO A 5 -50.12 -21.33 3.62
N GLN A 6 -51.24 -21.63 4.30
CA GLN A 6 -51.24 -22.51 5.46
C GLN A 6 -51.00 -23.98 5.09
N ALA A 7 -51.45 -24.42 3.91
CA ALA A 7 -51.20 -25.77 3.41
C ALA A 7 -49.73 -25.95 3.03
N LEU A 8 -49.14 -24.96 2.35
CA LEU A 8 -47.71 -24.97 2.01
C LEU A 8 -46.82 -25.09 3.26
N GLN A 9 -47.13 -24.30 4.31
CA GLN A 9 -46.38 -24.35 5.57
C GLN A 9 -46.60 -25.67 6.34
N ALA A 10 -47.81 -26.23 6.29
CA ALA A 10 -48.09 -27.54 6.88
C ALA A 10 -47.28 -28.65 6.20
N ASP A 11 -47.13 -28.59 4.86
CA ASP A 11 -46.37 -29.57 4.09
C ASP A 11 -44.86 -29.48 4.34
N TRP A 12 -44.34 -28.29 4.63
CA TRP A 12 -42.95 -28.13 5.04
C TRP A 12 -42.63 -28.80 6.37
N ASN A 13 -43.59 -28.86 7.31
CA ASN A 13 -43.42 -29.63 8.56
C ASN A 13 -43.34 -31.15 8.32
N HIS A 14 -43.64 -31.60 7.10
CA HIS A 14 -43.56 -32.98 6.64
C HIS A 14 -42.49 -33.16 5.54
N LEU A 15 -41.57 -32.21 5.36
CA LEU A 15 -40.40 -32.41 4.51
C LEU A 15 -39.58 -33.58 5.06
N ASP A 16 -39.28 -34.54 4.18
CA ASP A 16 -38.46 -35.68 4.56
C ASP A 16 -37.02 -35.19 4.73
N HIS A 17 -36.42 -35.50 5.89
CA HIS A 17 -35.02 -35.18 6.13
C HIS A 17 -34.12 -35.91 5.12
N ASP A 18 -34.51 -37.10 4.65
CA ASP A 18 -33.74 -37.83 3.64
C ASP A 18 -33.76 -37.12 2.26
N ASP A 19 -34.87 -36.48 1.88
CA ASP A 19 -34.96 -35.67 0.66
C ASP A 19 -34.08 -34.41 0.77
N LEU A 20 -34.09 -33.74 1.93
CA LEU A 20 -33.24 -32.59 2.20
C LEU A 20 -31.76 -32.97 2.15
N HIS A 21 -31.37 -34.07 2.79
CA HIS A 21 -29.98 -34.57 2.75
C HIS A 21 -29.52 -34.90 1.34
N THR A 22 -30.38 -35.48 0.52
CA THR A 22 -30.03 -35.88 -0.86
C THR A 22 -29.74 -34.67 -1.76
N ALA A 23 -30.30 -33.50 -1.46
CA ALA A 23 -30.08 -32.29 -2.24
C ALA A 23 -28.97 -31.38 -1.71
N LEU A 24 -28.43 -31.66 -0.53
CA LEU A 24 -27.28 -30.93 -0.03
C LEU A 24 -26.02 -31.38 -0.79
N PRO A 25 -25.20 -30.44 -1.30
CA PRO A 25 -23.92 -30.79 -1.86
C PRO A 25 -22.99 -31.30 -0.75
N HIS A 26 -22.35 -32.46 -0.97
CA HIS A 26 -21.36 -32.99 -0.04
C HIS A 26 -20.06 -32.17 -0.01
N LEU A 27 -19.78 -31.45 -1.10
CA LEU A 27 -18.56 -30.67 -1.29
C LEU A 27 -18.85 -29.39 -2.07
N ILE A 28 -18.36 -28.26 -1.56
CA ILE A 28 -18.37 -26.97 -2.27
C ILE A 28 -16.93 -26.47 -2.31
N VAL A 29 -16.41 -26.22 -3.52
CA VAL A 29 -15.06 -25.68 -3.73
C VAL A 29 -15.13 -24.15 -3.73
N LEU A 30 -14.20 -23.52 -3.03
CA LEU A 30 -14.04 -22.07 -2.98
C LEU A 30 -12.82 -21.64 -3.80
N ASP A 31 -12.85 -20.42 -4.33
CA ASP A 31 -11.69 -19.84 -5.00
C ASP A 31 -10.59 -19.51 -3.98
N ASP A 32 -9.34 -19.79 -4.37
CA ASP A 32 -8.16 -19.47 -3.58
C ASP A 32 -8.10 -17.98 -3.23
N ILE A 33 -7.58 -17.67 -2.05
CA ILE A 33 -7.32 -16.32 -1.59
C ILE A 33 -5.84 -16.01 -1.85
N PRO A 34 -5.55 -14.99 -2.67
CA PRO A 34 -4.18 -14.62 -2.98
C PRO A 34 -3.44 -14.17 -1.73
N ALA A 35 -2.11 -14.16 -1.79
CA ALA A 35 -1.26 -13.76 -0.68
C ALA A 35 -1.68 -12.41 -0.05
N LEU A 36 -2.05 -12.43 1.22
CA LEU A 36 -2.44 -11.28 2.02
C LEU A 36 -1.25 -10.83 2.87
N PRO A 37 -0.93 -9.53 2.94
CA PRO A 37 0.21 -9.05 3.71
C PRO A 37 -0.03 -9.23 5.22
N LEU A 38 0.96 -9.78 5.92
CA LEU A 38 0.97 -9.92 7.38
C LEU A 38 1.97 -8.96 8.03
N ALA A 39 3.20 -8.91 7.52
CA ALA A 39 4.23 -8.04 8.06
C ALA A 39 5.11 -7.50 6.93
N HIS A 40 5.60 -6.27 7.12
CA HIS A 40 6.60 -5.69 6.24
C HIS A 40 7.95 -5.65 6.97
N ALA A 41 9.05 -5.83 6.25
CA ALA A 41 10.40 -5.64 6.79
C ALA A 41 10.71 -6.55 7.99
N SER A 42 10.59 -7.86 7.80
CA SER A 42 10.96 -8.88 8.78
C SER A 42 12.30 -9.53 8.44
N ASP A 43 13.02 -9.99 9.47
CA ASP A 43 14.20 -10.84 9.29
C ASP A 43 13.73 -12.20 8.78
N MET A 44 14.26 -12.60 7.63
CA MET A 44 13.81 -13.78 6.90
C MET A 44 14.68 -14.99 7.23
N PRO A 45 14.10 -16.20 7.29
CA PRO A 45 14.85 -17.39 7.63
C PRO A 45 15.78 -17.78 6.48
N PRO A 46 16.88 -18.52 6.72
CA PRO A 46 17.93 -18.78 5.72
C PRO A 46 17.43 -19.37 4.40
N GLN A 47 16.40 -20.23 4.45
CA GLN A 47 15.81 -20.85 3.27
C GLN A 47 15.05 -19.89 2.36
N ALA A 48 14.70 -18.69 2.83
CA ALA A 48 14.12 -17.64 1.99
C ALA A 48 15.12 -17.18 0.91
N GLY A 49 16.43 -17.31 1.15
CA GLY A 49 17.49 -16.86 0.23
C GLY A 49 17.75 -15.36 0.25
N PHE A 50 17.09 -14.61 1.14
CA PHE A 50 17.30 -13.18 1.41
C PHE A 50 17.17 -12.91 2.90
N ALA A 51 17.86 -11.88 3.40
CA ALA A 51 17.90 -11.57 4.83
C ALA A 51 16.67 -10.78 5.32
N ARG A 52 16.04 -9.99 4.44
CA ARG A 52 14.90 -9.12 4.77
C ARG A 52 13.79 -9.27 3.74
N GLY A 53 12.54 -9.33 4.21
CA GLY A 53 11.38 -9.53 3.34
C GLY A 53 10.07 -9.03 3.94
N ALA A 54 9.03 -9.03 3.11
CA ALA A 54 7.65 -8.95 3.55
C ALA A 54 7.10 -10.37 3.74
N LEU A 55 6.31 -10.56 4.80
CA LEU A 55 5.62 -11.79 5.12
C LEU A 55 4.16 -11.67 4.67
N SER A 56 3.67 -12.68 3.96
CA SER A 56 2.28 -12.79 3.53
C SER A 56 1.73 -14.20 3.75
N ILE A 57 0.41 -14.34 3.77
CA ILE A 57 -0.29 -15.62 3.85
C ILE A 57 -1.20 -15.84 2.65
N GLU A 58 -1.06 -16.96 1.98
CA GLU A 58 -1.96 -17.42 0.92
C GLU A 58 -2.85 -18.54 1.47
N LEU A 59 -4.14 -18.52 1.13
CA LEU A 59 -5.08 -19.59 1.51
C LEU A 59 -5.58 -20.26 0.24
N GLY A 60 -5.28 -21.54 0.09
CA GLY A 60 -5.60 -22.30 -1.11
C GLY A 60 -6.28 -23.62 -0.82
N ASP A 61 -6.74 -24.29 -1.88
CA ASP A 61 -7.43 -25.58 -1.82
C ASP A 61 -8.65 -25.54 -0.88
N LEU A 62 -9.34 -24.40 -0.81
CA LEU A 62 -10.44 -24.14 0.13
C LEU A 62 -11.71 -24.91 -0.26
N GLN A 63 -12.25 -25.66 0.69
CA GLN A 63 -13.40 -26.54 0.50
C GLN A 63 -14.32 -26.53 1.71
N LEU A 64 -15.63 -26.50 1.46
CA LEU A 64 -16.66 -26.75 2.47
C LEU A 64 -17.15 -28.18 2.31
N GLN A 65 -17.08 -28.95 3.39
CA GLN A 65 -17.51 -30.33 3.47
C GLN A 65 -18.75 -30.41 4.36
N LEU A 66 -19.84 -30.93 3.79
CA LEU A 66 -21.07 -31.17 4.51
C LEU A 66 -21.15 -32.67 4.78
N ALA A 67 -21.36 -33.06 6.03
CA ALA A 67 -21.57 -34.46 6.36
C ALA A 67 -22.85 -34.99 5.69
N ASP A 68 -22.84 -36.26 5.23
CA ASP A 68 -23.98 -36.93 4.60
C ASP A 68 -25.27 -36.84 5.44
N ARG A 69 -25.12 -36.67 6.77
CA ARG A 69 -26.19 -36.46 7.74
C ARG A 69 -25.89 -35.29 8.67
N ALA A 70 -25.54 -34.14 8.09
CA ALA A 70 -25.35 -32.90 8.84
C ALA A 70 -26.59 -32.58 9.72
N PRO A 71 -26.47 -32.09 10.95
CA PRO A 71 -27.65 -31.76 11.74
C PRO A 71 -28.47 -30.66 11.06
N LEU A 72 -29.76 -30.95 10.80
CA LEU A 72 -30.70 -30.04 10.15
C LEU A 72 -31.81 -29.66 11.11
N THR A 73 -32.07 -28.36 11.24
CA THR A 73 -33.25 -27.84 11.95
C THR A 73 -34.09 -27.01 10.99
N LEU A 74 -35.36 -27.38 10.84
CA LEU A 74 -36.31 -26.70 9.96
C LEU A 74 -37.27 -25.85 10.79
N THR A 75 -37.49 -24.62 10.35
CA THR A 75 -38.54 -23.74 10.89
C THR A 75 -39.27 -23.07 9.75
N SER A 76 -40.60 -22.96 9.87
CA SER A 76 -41.44 -22.29 8.88
C SER A 76 -42.35 -21.27 9.52
N GLY A 77 -42.68 -20.21 8.79
CA GLY A 77 -43.63 -19.20 9.25
C GLY A 77 -44.05 -18.26 8.12
N SER A 78 -44.57 -17.10 8.51
CA SER A 78 -44.91 -16.02 7.58
C SER A 78 -44.21 -14.74 8.00
N ASN A 79 -43.76 -13.93 7.04
CA ASN A 79 -43.22 -12.60 7.35
C ASN A 79 -44.34 -11.56 7.51
N ALA A 80 -43.97 -10.32 7.86
CA ALA A 80 -44.93 -9.22 8.05
C ALA A 80 -45.70 -8.81 6.77
N GLU A 81 -45.18 -9.19 5.59
CA GLU A 81 -45.78 -8.91 4.28
C GLU A 81 -46.71 -10.05 3.81
N GLY A 82 -46.81 -11.14 4.58
CA GLY A 82 -47.65 -12.30 4.26
C GLY A 82 -46.98 -13.36 3.38
N HIS A 83 -45.68 -13.22 3.08
CA HIS A 83 -44.92 -14.24 2.36
C HIS A 83 -44.60 -15.43 3.29
N CYS A 84 -44.63 -16.64 2.73
CA CYS A 84 -44.25 -17.85 3.46
C CYS A 84 -42.72 -17.92 3.55
N VAL A 85 -42.18 -18.15 4.74
CA VAL A 85 -40.73 -18.22 4.98
C VAL A 85 -40.38 -19.60 5.50
N LEU A 86 -39.37 -20.21 4.88
CA LEU A 86 -38.72 -21.45 5.31
C LEU A 86 -37.29 -21.11 5.72
N ALA A 87 -36.92 -21.45 6.95
CA ALA A 87 -35.57 -21.29 7.46
C ALA A 87 -35.00 -22.66 7.81
N LEU A 88 -33.88 -23.01 7.19
CA LEU A 88 -33.14 -24.24 7.41
C LEU A 88 -31.80 -23.91 8.07
N GLN A 89 -31.57 -24.41 9.28
CA GLN A 89 -30.26 -24.38 9.90
C GLN A 89 -29.49 -25.65 9.53
N ILE A 90 -28.28 -25.48 9.02
CA ILE A 90 -27.33 -26.54 8.71
C ILE A 90 -26.12 -26.37 9.64
N ALA A 91 -25.85 -27.36 10.48
CA ALA A 91 -24.69 -27.35 11.38
C ALA A 91 -23.56 -28.27 10.86
N ASP A 92 -22.40 -28.19 11.51
CA ASP A 92 -21.23 -29.05 11.28
C ASP A 92 -20.71 -29.03 9.84
N ILE A 93 -20.70 -27.84 9.22
CA ILE A 93 -20.06 -27.63 7.92
C ILE A 93 -18.56 -27.44 8.19
N ALA A 94 -17.71 -28.32 7.67
CA ALA A 94 -16.27 -28.22 7.85
C ALA A 94 -15.63 -27.43 6.72
N LEU A 95 -14.98 -26.31 7.03
CA LEU A 95 -14.03 -25.66 6.12
C LEU A 95 -12.69 -26.37 6.25
N VAL A 96 -12.15 -26.79 5.12
CA VAL A 96 -10.81 -27.38 5.02
C VAL A 96 -10.06 -26.68 3.91
N GLY A 97 -8.78 -26.39 4.13
CA GLY A 97 -7.89 -25.91 3.09
C GLY A 97 -6.45 -25.92 3.54
N ARG A 98 -5.63 -25.14 2.84
CA ARG A 98 -4.21 -24.99 3.11
C ARG A 98 -3.86 -23.54 3.30
N GLN A 99 -2.96 -23.29 4.24
CA GLN A 99 -2.33 -22.01 4.42
C GLN A 99 -0.86 -22.11 4.01
N THR A 100 -0.34 -21.10 3.31
CA THR A 100 1.08 -20.99 2.98
C THR A 100 1.57 -19.61 3.41
N LEU A 101 2.51 -19.58 4.34
CA LEU A 101 3.29 -18.39 4.65
C LEU A 101 4.37 -18.20 3.60
N GLN A 102 4.44 -17.00 3.05
CA GLN A 102 5.35 -16.64 1.97
C GLN A 102 6.20 -15.44 2.36
N GLY A 103 7.45 -15.49 1.95
CA GLY A 103 8.38 -14.38 2.02
C GLY A 103 8.58 -13.79 0.63
N THR A 104 8.47 -12.47 0.52
CA THR A 104 8.90 -11.75 -0.68
C THR A 104 10.06 -10.86 -0.30
N GLN A 105 11.18 -10.96 -1.02
CA GLN A 105 12.35 -10.15 -0.74
C GLN A 105 11.98 -8.67 -0.80
N ILE A 106 12.37 -7.91 0.22
CA ILE A 106 12.35 -6.45 0.15
C ILE A 106 13.77 -5.94 0.12
N TRP A 107 13.97 -4.82 -0.55
CA TRP A 107 15.22 -4.10 -0.51
C TRP A 107 15.07 -2.96 0.49
N GLU A 108 15.73 -3.08 1.63
CA GLU A 108 15.90 -1.96 2.54
C GLU A 108 17.14 -1.17 2.13
N THR A 109 16.97 0.13 2.01
CA THR A 109 18.09 1.07 1.93
C THR A 109 18.29 1.68 3.32
N GLY A 110 19.53 1.63 3.82
CA GLY A 110 19.89 2.19 5.13
C GLY A 110 19.94 3.71 5.07
N LEU A 111 18.78 4.37 5.05
CA LEU A 111 18.67 5.81 4.87
C LEU A 111 18.27 6.53 6.16
N ASP A 112 19.11 7.50 6.56
CA ASP A 112 18.76 8.56 7.51
C ASP A 112 17.92 9.61 6.76
N GLY A 113 16.60 9.61 7.03
CA GLY A 113 15.65 10.59 6.50
C GLY A 113 15.78 11.99 7.13
N ALA A 114 16.90 12.30 7.79
CA ALA A 114 17.25 13.62 8.32
C ALA A 114 16.12 14.28 9.13
N GLY A 115 15.42 13.49 9.97
CA GLY A 115 14.43 14.01 10.90
C GLY A 115 13.02 14.20 10.36
N THR A 116 12.58 13.45 9.34
CA THR A 116 11.14 13.30 9.08
C THR A 116 10.47 12.77 10.34
N GLY A 117 9.68 13.61 11.01
CA GLY A 117 9.00 13.33 12.27
C GLY A 117 8.02 12.15 12.18
N LEU A 118 8.56 10.94 12.22
CA LEU A 118 7.83 9.73 12.52
C LEU A 118 7.56 9.70 14.03
N PRO A 119 6.37 9.27 14.47
CA PRO A 119 6.13 8.91 15.85
C PRO A 119 7.23 7.95 16.33
N ARG A 120 7.68 8.10 17.58
CA ARG A 120 8.70 7.24 18.21
C ARG A 120 8.32 5.74 18.16
N ASP A 121 7.02 5.46 18.00
CA ASP A 121 6.40 4.15 17.98
C ASP A 121 5.95 3.70 16.57
N ALA A 122 6.13 4.54 15.54
CA ALA A 122 6.03 4.10 14.14
C ALA A 122 7.30 3.32 13.82
N GLY A 123 7.30 2.04 14.19
CA GLY A 123 8.43 1.14 14.09
C GLY A 123 9.21 1.32 12.79
N ARG A 124 10.50 1.64 12.95
CA ARG A 124 11.62 1.28 12.06
C ARG A 124 11.19 1.00 10.61
N ARG A 125 10.87 2.05 9.85
CA ARG A 125 10.74 1.98 8.38
C ARG A 125 12.01 2.45 7.64
N GLY A 126 13.05 2.82 8.37
CA GLY A 126 14.44 2.79 7.93
C GLY A 126 15.16 1.72 8.75
N GLY A 127 16.06 0.96 8.13
CA GLY A 127 16.81 -0.12 8.76
C GLY A 127 17.52 0.31 10.05
N ALA A 128 18.03 -0.67 10.80
CA ALA A 128 18.80 -0.44 12.01
C ALA A 128 20.04 0.44 11.72
N ASP A 129 19.89 1.75 11.89
CA ASP A 129 20.93 2.72 11.63
C ASP A 129 22.03 2.58 12.71
N GLN A 130 23.21 2.16 12.30
CA GLN A 130 24.39 2.14 13.18
C GLN A 130 24.99 3.56 13.33
N ASN A 131 24.52 4.54 12.56
CA ASN A 131 25.02 5.91 12.48
C ASN A 131 23.94 6.95 12.84
N VAL A 132 23.13 6.70 13.88
CA VAL A 132 22.17 7.70 14.36
C VAL A 132 22.92 8.98 14.75
N HIS A 133 22.52 10.12 14.19
CA HIS A 133 23.05 11.44 14.52
C HIS A 133 22.00 12.34 15.19
N PRO A 134 21.67 12.15 16.50
CA PRO A 134 20.60 12.90 17.18
C PRO A 134 20.78 14.42 17.12
N ALA A 135 22.03 14.90 17.08
CA ALA A 135 22.34 16.32 16.96
C ALA A 135 21.93 16.90 15.60
N TRP A 136 21.98 16.11 14.53
CA TRP A 136 21.55 16.56 13.20
C TRP A 136 20.03 16.68 13.12
N VAL A 137 19.32 15.72 13.72
CA VAL A 137 17.86 15.75 13.85
C VAL A 137 17.42 16.99 14.65
N GLN A 138 18.05 17.26 15.79
CA GLN A 138 17.75 18.46 16.57
C GLN A 138 18.03 19.74 15.76
N THR A 139 19.16 19.80 15.06
CA THR A 139 19.51 20.93 14.20
C THR A 139 18.43 21.14 13.12
N ALA A 140 17.96 20.08 12.46
CA ALA A 140 16.88 20.18 11.48
C ALA A 140 15.57 20.70 12.09
N GLN A 141 15.21 20.25 13.30
CA GLN A 141 14.05 20.75 14.03
C GLN A 141 14.17 22.24 14.38
N ASP A 142 15.34 22.69 14.81
CA ASP A 142 15.61 24.09 15.12
C ASP A 142 15.50 24.96 13.86
N GLN A 143 16.02 24.49 12.73
CA GLN A 143 15.88 25.18 11.43
C GLN A 143 14.41 25.27 11.00
N ARG A 144 13.64 24.18 11.16
CA ARG A 144 12.20 24.18 10.89
C ARG A 144 11.45 25.18 11.77
N ALA A 145 11.74 25.19 13.07
CA ALA A 145 11.12 26.14 14.00
C ALA A 145 11.48 27.59 13.64
N ALA A 146 12.72 27.86 13.26
CA ALA A 146 13.13 29.18 12.79
C ALA A 146 12.38 29.61 11.53
N LEU A 147 12.27 28.73 10.52
CA LEU A 147 11.53 29.00 9.28
C LEU A 147 10.04 29.25 9.52
N GLN A 148 9.41 28.48 10.42
CA GLN A 148 8.00 28.66 10.80
C GLN A 148 7.75 30.04 11.42
N ASN A 149 8.72 30.54 12.18
CA ASN A 149 8.63 31.80 12.92
C ASN A 149 9.21 33.01 12.16
N LEU A 150 9.67 32.82 10.92
CA LEU A 150 10.16 33.95 10.11
C LEU A 150 9.00 34.93 9.84
N PRO A 151 9.22 36.24 10.07
CA PRO A 151 8.25 37.27 9.67
C PRO A 151 7.92 37.18 8.18
N GLY A 152 6.74 37.63 7.76
CA GLY A 152 6.33 37.64 6.35
C GLY A 152 5.80 36.31 5.81
N GLY A 153 5.85 35.22 6.58
CA GLY A 153 5.11 33.98 6.28
C GLY A 153 5.71 33.09 5.17
N ASN A 154 6.68 33.58 4.40
CA ASN A 154 7.34 32.78 3.34
C ASN A 154 7.90 31.44 3.84
N GLY A 155 8.57 31.45 5.00
CA GLY A 155 9.11 30.23 5.61
C GLY A 155 8.00 29.24 6.00
N ALA A 156 6.89 29.71 6.57
CA ALA A 156 5.72 28.89 6.88
C ALA A 156 5.05 28.34 5.61
N THR A 157 4.95 29.13 4.54
CA THR A 157 4.42 28.69 3.24
C THR A 157 5.27 27.57 2.65
N MET A 158 6.61 27.70 2.66
CA MET A 158 7.52 26.65 2.20
C MET A 158 7.34 25.35 2.99
N LEU A 159 7.24 25.43 4.32
CA LEU A 159 7.00 24.28 5.19
C LEU A 159 5.62 23.64 4.94
N SER A 160 4.61 24.46 4.65
CA SER A 160 3.26 23.99 4.29
C SER A 160 3.28 23.22 2.97
N THR A 161 3.93 23.73 1.93
CA THR A 161 4.11 23.02 0.65
C THR A 161 4.79 21.68 0.85
N TYR A 162 5.89 21.62 1.61
CA TYR A 162 6.53 20.34 1.94
C TYR A 162 5.56 19.39 2.67
N THR A 163 4.81 19.90 3.65
CA THR A 163 3.88 19.11 4.46
C THR A 163 2.74 18.52 3.61
N ASN A 164 2.23 19.28 2.63
CA ASN A 164 1.18 18.84 1.71
C ASN A 164 1.61 17.64 0.83
N HIS A 165 2.91 17.48 0.58
CA HIS A 165 3.47 16.41 -0.23
C HIS A 165 4.28 15.39 0.59
N ARG A 166 4.17 15.42 1.93
CA ARG A 166 4.99 14.60 2.83
C ARG A 166 4.88 13.11 2.53
N ALA A 167 3.69 12.60 2.20
CA ALA A 167 3.51 11.18 1.89
C ALA A 167 4.33 10.78 0.66
N ALA A 168 4.17 11.50 -0.46
CA ALA A 168 4.95 11.24 -1.68
C ALA A 168 6.46 11.38 -1.46
N PHE A 169 6.91 12.37 -0.69
CA PHE A 169 8.33 12.49 -0.33
C PHE A 169 8.81 11.33 0.54
N ASN A 170 8.01 10.88 1.50
CA ASN A 170 8.35 9.75 2.34
C ASN A 170 8.49 8.47 1.52
N ASP A 171 7.56 8.24 0.58
CA ASP A 171 7.57 7.04 -0.25
C ASP A 171 8.85 6.93 -1.08
N VAL A 172 9.45 8.03 -1.52
CA VAL A 172 10.76 7.99 -2.21
C VAL A 172 11.86 7.34 -1.35
N PHE A 173 11.78 7.47 -0.02
CA PHE A 173 12.72 6.88 0.93
C PHE A 173 12.32 5.49 1.44
N THR A 174 11.05 5.10 1.27
CA THR A 174 10.53 3.85 1.86
C THR A 174 9.99 2.83 0.86
N ASP A 175 9.60 3.26 -0.33
CA ASP A 175 9.09 2.40 -1.39
C ASP A 175 10.27 1.68 -2.07
N PRO A 176 10.27 0.33 -2.14
CA PRO A 176 11.34 -0.41 -2.79
C PRO A 176 11.57 -0.02 -4.25
N THR A 177 10.54 0.41 -4.98
CA THR A 177 10.66 0.82 -6.39
C THR A 177 11.62 2.01 -6.56
N ALA A 178 11.74 2.87 -5.54
CA ALA A 178 12.62 4.04 -5.53
C ALA A 178 14.10 3.72 -5.19
N TYR A 179 14.51 2.44 -5.21
CA TYR A 179 15.87 2.00 -4.86
C TYR A 179 16.99 2.81 -5.53
N ALA A 180 16.85 3.18 -6.80
CA ALA A 180 17.86 3.95 -7.54
C ALA A 180 18.14 5.33 -6.92
N PHE A 181 17.10 6.00 -6.40
CA PHE A 181 17.26 7.23 -5.62
C PHE A 181 17.93 6.95 -4.29
N GLN A 182 17.42 5.93 -3.61
CA GLN A 182 17.80 5.61 -2.26
C GLN A 182 19.30 5.26 -2.14
N ILE A 183 19.85 4.46 -3.05
CA ILE A 183 21.30 4.18 -3.07
C ILE A 183 22.14 5.42 -3.38
N GLY A 184 21.61 6.37 -4.16
CA GLY A 184 22.29 7.63 -4.48
C GLY A 184 22.22 8.65 -3.34
N TRP A 185 21.25 8.50 -2.43
CA TRP A 185 21.14 9.32 -1.23
C TRP A 185 22.00 8.79 -0.08
N GLY A 186 22.11 7.47 0.07
CA GLY A 186 22.83 6.80 1.17
C GLY A 186 24.35 6.72 1.02
N VAL A 187 24.97 7.59 0.21
CA VAL A 187 26.42 7.58 -0.03
C VAL A 187 27.17 8.49 0.95
N GLN A 188 28.43 8.15 1.24
CA GLN A 188 29.26 8.85 2.23
C GLN A 188 29.39 10.36 1.92
N GLU A 189 29.40 10.74 0.66
CA GLU A 189 29.48 12.13 0.22
C GLU A 189 28.30 12.97 0.73
N ILE A 190 27.10 12.40 0.79
CA ILE A 190 25.90 13.07 1.30
C ILE A 190 25.95 13.15 2.82
N THR A 191 26.44 12.10 3.49
CA THR A 191 26.70 12.11 4.94
C THR A 191 27.72 13.19 5.33
N ASP A 192 28.83 13.32 4.59
CA ASP A 192 29.85 14.34 4.83
C ASP A 192 29.28 15.76 4.61
N MET A 193 28.47 15.93 3.56
CA MET A 193 27.77 17.19 3.29
C MET A 193 26.77 17.54 4.41
N ALA A 194 26.06 16.56 4.97
CA ALA A 194 25.15 16.76 6.10
C ALA A 194 25.92 17.14 7.37
N ALA A 195 27.05 16.49 7.66
CA ALA A 195 27.93 16.82 8.78
C ALA A 195 28.45 18.26 8.71
N ASP A 196 28.86 18.69 7.52
CA ASP A 196 29.34 20.05 7.28
C ASP A 196 28.23 21.09 7.35
N THR A 197 27.02 20.75 6.86
CA THR A 197 25.82 21.59 7.04
C THR A 197 25.53 21.79 8.51
N ASN A 198 25.50 20.72 9.29
CA ASN A 198 25.26 20.76 10.73
C ASN A 198 26.29 21.65 11.45
N THR A 199 27.57 21.55 11.08
CA THR A 199 28.61 22.42 11.61
C THR A 199 28.40 23.88 11.23
N ALA A 200 28.11 24.15 9.95
CA ALA A 200 27.98 25.50 9.41
C ALA A 200 26.78 26.26 10.00
N VAL A 201 25.63 25.58 10.18
CA VAL A 201 24.44 26.24 10.73
C VAL A 201 24.50 26.51 12.24
N ASN A 202 25.43 25.84 12.93
CA ASN A 202 25.71 26.02 14.35
C ASN A 202 26.94 26.92 14.61
N THR A 203 27.65 27.34 13.56
CA THR A 203 28.85 28.20 13.67
C THR A 203 28.60 29.56 13.03
N THR A 204 28.61 30.63 13.83
CA THR A 204 28.39 32.00 13.34
C THR A 204 29.41 32.40 12.28
N GLY A 205 28.92 32.90 11.14
CA GLY A 205 29.76 33.38 10.04
C GLY A 205 30.29 32.29 9.10
N MET A 206 30.08 31.01 9.42
CA MET A 206 30.41 29.92 8.52
C MET A 206 29.41 29.85 7.37
N VAL A 207 29.92 29.63 6.16
CA VAL A 207 29.09 29.41 4.97
C VAL A 207 28.65 27.95 4.91
N VAL A 208 27.39 27.73 4.50
CA VAL A 208 26.80 26.40 4.36
C VAL A 208 27.32 25.72 3.09
N ASN A 209 27.30 26.44 1.97
CA ASN A 209 27.77 25.98 0.67
C ASN A 209 29.16 26.55 0.34
N ASP A 210 30.19 26.13 1.10
CA ASP A 210 31.58 26.51 0.84
C ASP A 210 32.05 25.98 -0.53
N PRO A 211 32.46 26.86 -1.47
CA PRO A 211 32.88 26.44 -2.80
C PRO A 211 34.23 25.73 -2.81
N LYS A 212 34.98 25.76 -1.69
CA LYS A 212 36.25 25.04 -1.54
C LYS A 212 36.05 23.59 -1.09
N LYS A 213 34.85 23.25 -0.62
CA LYS A 213 34.51 21.89 -0.18
C LYS A 213 33.92 21.09 -1.33
N VAL A 214 34.42 19.87 -1.48
CA VAL A 214 34.01 18.91 -2.49
C VAL A 214 33.63 17.64 -1.77
N TYR A 215 32.50 17.05 -2.17
CA TYR A 215 31.99 15.80 -1.63
C TYR A 215 31.93 14.81 -2.80
N GLY A 216 32.83 13.83 -2.78
CA GLY A 216 33.11 12.97 -3.94
C GLY A 216 33.76 13.78 -5.06
N SER A 217 33.05 13.91 -6.18
CA SER A 217 33.53 14.64 -7.37
C SER A 217 32.86 15.99 -7.60
N THR A 218 32.02 16.48 -6.68
CA THR A 218 31.22 17.69 -6.89
C THR A 218 31.11 18.59 -5.65
N THR A 219 30.66 19.82 -5.84
CA THR A 219 30.49 20.82 -4.77
C THR A 219 29.21 20.58 -3.97
N TYR A 220 29.03 21.31 -2.87
CA TYR A 220 27.76 21.35 -2.13
C TYR A 220 26.56 21.61 -3.04
N ASN A 221 26.63 22.68 -3.84
CA ASN A 221 25.53 23.06 -4.71
C ASN A 221 25.33 22.07 -5.87
N GLY A 222 26.42 21.48 -6.36
CA GLY A 222 26.37 20.43 -7.39
C GLY A 222 25.60 19.22 -6.88
N ASN A 223 25.90 18.73 -5.68
CA ASN A 223 25.14 17.67 -5.04
C ASN A 223 23.68 18.07 -4.79
N ALA A 224 23.42 19.28 -4.27
CA ALA A 224 22.05 19.74 -4.05
C ALA A 224 21.22 19.73 -5.35
N GLN A 225 21.82 20.14 -6.47
CA GLN A 225 21.17 20.09 -7.78
C GLN A 225 20.94 18.65 -8.27
N SER A 226 21.94 17.78 -8.16
CA SER A 226 21.81 16.37 -8.54
C SER A 226 20.74 15.66 -7.70
N GLN A 227 20.66 15.92 -6.40
CA GLN A 227 19.65 15.33 -5.52
C GLN A 227 18.24 15.86 -5.79
N GLN A 228 18.10 17.16 -6.10
CA GLN A 228 16.81 17.68 -6.55
C GLN A 228 16.35 17.02 -7.86
N LEU A 229 17.25 16.86 -8.82
CA LEU A 229 16.96 16.20 -10.10
C LEU A 229 16.64 14.71 -9.91
N ALA A 230 17.34 14.04 -8.99
CA ALA A 230 17.08 12.65 -8.61
C ALA A 230 15.68 12.49 -8.01
N LEU A 231 15.30 13.37 -7.08
CA LEU A 231 13.99 13.37 -6.44
C LEU A 231 12.88 13.60 -7.48
N LEU A 232 13.06 14.58 -8.37
CA LEU A 232 12.11 14.88 -9.45
C LEU A 232 11.90 13.67 -10.39
N THR A 233 13.01 13.05 -10.80
CA THR A 233 12.99 11.88 -11.70
C THR A 233 12.31 10.69 -11.05
N THR A 234 12.55 10.48 -9.75
CA THR A 234 11.99 9.35 -9.01
C THR A 234 10.50 9.53 -8.77
N LEU A 235 10.05 10.72 -8.37
CA LEU A 235 8.62 11.01 -8.18
C LEU A 235 7.82 10.82 -9.48
N THR A 236 8.33 11.28 -10.62
CA THR A 236 7.66 11.07 -11.91
C THR A 236 7.67 9.60 -12.34
N ALA A 237 8.74 8.85 -12.05
CA ALA A 237 8.78 7.42 -12.30
C ALA A 237 7.79 6.64 -11.41
N MET A 238 7.65 7.01 -10.14
CA MET A 238 6.64 6.46 -9.23
C MET A 238 5.21 6.77 -9.69
N ALA A 239 4.95 7.99 -10.19
CA ALA A 239 3.66 8.33 -10.79
C ALA A 239 3.34 7.41 -11.97
N ALA A 240 4.30 7.21 -12.89
CA ALA A 240 4.14 6.34 -14.04
C ALA A 240 3.98 4.86 -13.68
N ASN A 241 4.61 4.39 -12.61
CA ASN A 241 4.46 3.02 -12.12
C ASN A 241 3.09 2.78 -11.49
N ASN A 242 2.57 3.76 -10.75
CA ASN A 242 1.27 3.66 -10.08
C ASN A 242 0.10 3.80 -11.06
N GLU A 243 0.25 4.63 -12.10
CA GLU A 243 -0.77 4.84 -13.12
C GLU A 243 -0.18 4.73 -14.55
N PRO A 244 0.17 3.52 -15.01
CA PRO A 244 0.85 3.35 -16.31
C PRO A 244 0.04 3.85 -17.52
N GLY A 245 -1.29 3.87 -17.41
CA GLY A 245 -2.19 4.38 -18.44
C GLY A 245 -2.32 5.92 -18.48
N ASN A 246 -1.86 6.63 -17.45
CA ASN A 246 -1.92 8.08 -17.36
C ASN A 246 -0.74 8.65 -16.54
N PRO A 247 0.52 8.49 -16.99
CA PRO A 247 1.71 8.87 -16.21
C PRO A 247 1.82 10.37 -15.94
N THR A 248 1.05 11.20 -16.66
CA THR A 248 1.00 12.66 -16.53
C THR A 248 -0.27 13.16 -15.84
N ASP A 249 -0.98 12.30 -15.09
CA ASP A 249 -2.15 12.73 -14.32
C ASP A 249 -1.79 13.88 -13.37
N SER A 250 -2.50 14.99 -13.51
CA SER A 250 -2.28 16.21 -12.73
C SER A 250 -2.80 16.12 -11.30
N THR A 251 -3.59 15.09 -10.99
CA THR A 251 -4.11 14.80 -9.65
C THR A 251 -3.26 13.79 -8.89
N ASN A 252 -2.34 13.09 -9.57
CA ASN A 252 -1.46 12.11 -8.97
C ASN A 252 -0.51 12.77 -7.93
N PRO A 253 -0.46 12.27 -6.69
CA PRO A 253 0.29 12.90 -5.61
C PRO A 253 1.80 12.98 -5.87
N TYR A 254 2.38 12.02 -6.60
CA TYR A 254 3.80 12.02 -6.94
C TYR A 254 4.13 13.07 -8.00
N ASN A 255 3.27 13.21 -9.02
CA ASN A 255 3.40 14.27 -10.02
C ASN A 255 3.28 15.68 -9.40
N LEU A 256 2.33 15.87 -8.47
CA LEU A 256 2.19 17.13 -7.74
C LEU A 256 3.42 17.43 -6.86
N ALA A 257 3.96 16.42 -6.18
CA ALA A 257 5.20 16.56 -5.40
C ALA A 257 6.41 16.88 -6.29
N ALA A 258 6.47 16.31 -7.49
CA ALA A 258 7.50 16.62 -8.49
C ALA A 258 7.40 18.09 -8.93
N ALA A 259 6.19 18.58 -9.23
CA ALA A 259 5.95 19.98 -9.59
C ALA A 259 6.33 20.96 -8.47
N ALA A 260 6.02 20.63 -7.21
CA ALA A 260 6.46 21.40 -6.05
C ALA A 260 7.99 21.40 -5.90
N THR A 261 8.65 20.26 -6.18
CA THR A 261 10.11 20.14 -6.15
C THR A 261 10.78 21.01 -7.20
N LEU A 262 10.28 21.00 -8.44
CA LEU A 262 10.79 21.87 -9.52
C LEU A 262 10.59 23.35 -9.16
N SER A 263 9.39 23.71 -8.71
CA SER A 263 9.05 25.07 -8.27
C SER A 263 9.97 25.58 -7.15
N PHE A 264 10.34 24.71 -6.21
CA PHE A 264 11.27 25.09 -5.15
C PHE A 264 12.65 25.46 -5.70
N GLY A 265 13.22 24.64 -6.60
CA GLY A 265 14.52 24.93 -7.22
C GLY A 265 14.51 26.16 -8.11
N THR A 266 13.46 26.38 -8.91
CA THR A 266 13.33 27.62 -9.69
C THR A 266 13.26 28.84 -8.77
N GLY A 267 12.58 28.72 -7.63
CA GLY A 267 12.56 29.75 -6.59
C GLY A 267 13.94 30.08 -6.04
N ILE A 268 14.78 29.08 -5.78
CA ILE A 268 16.17 29.30 -5.35
C ILE A 268 16.94 30.07 -6.42
N VAL A 269 16.89 29.60 -7.67
CA VAL A 269 17.62 30.17 -8.81
C VAL A 269 17.18 31.62 -9.09
N GLN A 270 15.88 31.89 -9.05
CA GLN A 270 15.28 33.22 -9.21
C GLN A 270 15.73 34.18 -8.09
N ASN A 271 15.62 33.75 -6.83
CA ASN A 271 15.99 34.61 -5.69
C ASN A 271 17.50 34.80 -5.55
N ALA A 272 18.31 33.84 -5.98
CA ALA A 272 19.76 33.95 -6.06
C ALA A 272 20.25 34.71 -7.30
N LYS A 273 19.37 34.95 -8.30
CA LYS A 273 19.69 35.60 -9.58
C LYS A 273 20.79 34.87 -10.36
N VAL A 274 20.69 33.55 -10.40
CA VAL A 274 21.61 32.66 -11.15
C VAL A 274 20.81 31.85 -12.17
N ALA A 275 21.47 31.00 -12.97
CA ALA A 275 20.81 30.12 -13.93
C ALA A 275 20.63 28.69 -13.39
N LYS A 276 21.51 28.25 -12.48
CA LYS A 276 21.48 26.91 -11.89
C LYS A 276 21.75 26.96 -10.39
N ILE A 277 21.28 25.95 -9.65
CA ILE A 277 21.56 25.81 -8.21
C ILE A 277 23.06 25.71 -7.96
N ASN A 278 23.79 25.02 -8.84
CA ASN A 278 25.25 24.90 -8.77
C ASN A 278 25.96 26.28 -8.66
N ASP A 279 25.37 27.32 -9.27
CA ASP A 279 25.96 28.66 -9.35
C ASP A 279 25.59 29.57 -8.17
N VAL A 280 24.80 29.09 -7.21
CA VAL A 280 24.38 29.90 -6.05
C VAL A 280 25.60 30.35 -5.25
N PRO A 281 25.85 31.66 -5.07
CA PRO A 281 27.04 32.13 -4.39
C PRO A 281 26.99 31.76 -2.89
N PRO A 282 28.15 31.66 -2.22
CA PRO A 282 28.22 31.17 -0.83
C PRO A 282 27.29 31.93 0.12
N LYS A 283 26.62 31.22 1.02
CA LYS A 283 25.61 31.72 1.95
C LYS A 283 25.92 31.24 3.36
N THR A 284 25.83 32.16 4.33
CA THR A 284 25.74 31.81 5.75
C THR A 284 24.29 31.48 6.11
N LYS A 285 24.05 30.84 7.27
CA LYS A 285 22.69 30.63 7.82
C LYS A 285 21.85 31.91 7.83
N ALA A 286 22.43 33.03 8.29
CA ALA A 286 21.72 34.31 8.34
C ALA A 286 21.34 34.80 6.93
N THR A 287 22.22 34.65 5.95
CA THR A 287 21.93 35.03 4.56
C THR A 287 20.84 34.16 3.94
N VAL A 288 20.79 32.85 4.25
CA VAL A 288 19.70 31.97 3.80
C VAL A 288 18.36 32.43 4.35
N TYR A 289 18.26 32.71 5.65
CA TYR A 289 17.00 33.20 6.24
C TYR A 289 16.59 34.57 5.70
N GLN A 290 17.54 35.47 5.43
CA GLN A 290 17.25 36.75 4.79
C GLN A 290 16.71 36.56 3.37
N MET A 291 17.21 35.58 2.62
CA MET A 291 16.64 35.22 1.32
C MET A 291 15.23 34.65 1.43
N VAL A 292 14.93 33.84 2.43
CA VAL A 292 13.57 33.32 2.64
C VAL A 292 12.62 34.46 3.04
N LEU A 293 13.06 35.33 3.96
CA LEU A 293 12.29 36.45 4.48
C LEU A 293 11.92 37.46 3.38
N HIS A 294 12.86 37.80 2.50
CA HIS A 294 12.68 38.83 1.46
C HIS A 294 12.51 38.25 0.05
N GLY A 295 12.49 36.93 -0.07
CA GLY A 295 12.35 36.24 -1.34
C GLY A 295 10.96 36.38 -1.93
N THR A 296 10.90 36.26 -3.26
CA THR A 296 9.63 36.12 -3.98
C THR A 296 9.27 34.63 -4.01
N PRO A 297 8.03 34.26 -3.64
CA PRO A 297 7.56 32.89 -3.82
C PRO A 297 7.72 32.44 -5.28
N PRO A 298 8.13 31.18 -5.53
CA PRO A 298 8.25 30.68 -6.89
C PRO A 298 6.89 30.63 -7.59
N THR A 299 6.89 30.84 -8.90
CA THR A 299 5.74 30.49 -9.74
C THR A 299 5.58 28.96 -9.75
N PRO A 300 4.40 28.43 -9.37
CA PRO A 300 4.16 27.00 -9.41
C PRO A 300 4.26 26.45 -10.82
N HIS A 301 4.99 25.34 -10.97
CA HIS A 301 5.04 24.57 -12.20
C HIS A 301 3.85 23.62 -12.29
N THR A 302 3.41 23.35 -13.51
CA THR A 302 2.43 22.33 -13.84
C THR A 302 3.11 20.95 -13.94
N VAL A 303 2.31 19.89 -13.86
CA VAL A 303 2.79 18.52 -14.09
C VAL A 303 3.37 18.37 -15.49
N GLN A 304 2.74 18.97 -16.50
CA GLN A 304 3.25 18.93 -17.87
C GLN A 304 4.65 19.55 -17.98
N GLU A 305 4.88 20.70 -17.36
CA GLU A 305 6.20 21.34 -17.35
C GLU A 305 7.27 20.45 -16.70
N VAL A 306 6.94 19.68 -15.67
CA VAL A 306 7.89 18.73 -15.08
C VAL A 306 8.29 17.65 -16.08
N HIS A 307 7.32 17.06 -16.79
CA HIS A 307 7.59 16.01 -17.77
C HIS A 307 8.33 16.56 -19.00
N ASP A 308 8.01 17.77 -19.43
CA ASP A 308 8.74 18.47 -20.49
C ASP A 308 10.20 18.71 -20.07
N TYR A 309 10.43 19.21 -18.85
CA TYR A 309 11.77 19.41 -18.28
C TYR A 309 12.61 18.13 -18.29
N LEU A 310 12.05 17.02 -17.79
CA LEU A 310 12.77 15.74 -17.68
C LEU A 310 12.98 15.06 -19.04
N SER A 311 12.05 15.20 -19.98
CA SER A 311 12.20 14.69 -21.35
C SER A 311 13.21 15.50 -22.17
N GLY A 312 13.70 16.63 -21.64
CA GLY A 312 14.59 17.54 -22.34
C GLY A 312 13.88 18.29 -23.47
N ASN A 313 12.54 18.29 -23.47
CA ASN A 313 11.73 19.08 -24.36
C ASN A 313 11.54 20.47 -23.73
N PRO A 314 11.99 21.54 -24.37
CA PRO A 314 12.52 21.63 -25.73
C PRO A 314 14.04 21.52 -25.79
N ILE A 315 14.52 20.93 -26.89
CA ILE A 315 15.94 20.82 -27.20
C ILE A 315 16.54 22.23 -27.30
N GLY A 316 17.51 22.53 -26.44
CA GLY A 316 18.18 23.84 -26.40
C GLY A 316 17.54 24.85 -25.43
N GLY A 317 16.59 24.43 -24.59
CA GLY A 317 16.04 25.26 -23.52
C GLY A 317 15.15 26.39 -24.03
N ARG A 318 14.40 26.19 -25.13
CA ARG A 318 13.49 27.19 -25.69
C ARG A 318 12.16 26.59 -26.08
N ASP A 319 11.04 27.05 -25.51
CA ASP A 319 9.69 26.50 -25.77
C ASP A 319 9.30 26.54 -27.26
N ALA A 320 8.14 25.97 -27.62
CA ALA A 320 7.61 26.02 -28.98
C ALA A 320 7.43 27.46 -29.52
N ASN A 321 7.40 28.45 -28.62
CA ASN A 321 7.29 29.88 -28.93
C ASN A 321 8.67 30.59 -28.95
N GLY A 322 9.77 29.87 -28.73
CA GLY A 322 11.14 30.38 -28.72
C GLY A 322 11.57 31.06 -27.41
N ASN A 323 10.74 31.02 -26.36
CA ASN A 323 11.06 31.58 -25.05
C ASN A 323 12.05 30.68 -24.32
N THR A 324 13.11 31.28 -23.79
CA THR A 324 14.10 30.55 -22.99
C THR A 324 13.44 29.99 -21.73
N TRP A 325 13.52 28.68 -21.56
CA TRP A 325 13.19 28.02 -20.31
C TRP A 325 14.18 28.44 -19.23
N THR A 326 13.66 28.82 -18.07
CA THR A 326 14.46 29.34 -16.95
C THR A 326 15.48 28.32 -16.45
N MET A 327 15.21 27.02 -16.59
CA MET A 327 16.13 25.94 -16.26
C MET A 327 16.16 24.92 -17.39
N ALA A 328 17.34 24.69 -17.96
CA ALA A 328 17.56 23.68 -19.00
C ALA A 328 18.60 22.66 -18.52
N LEU A 329 18.29 21.38 -18.71
CA LEU A 329 19.23 20.30 -18.40
C LEU A 329 20.42 20.33 -19.38
N SER A 330 21.64 20.21 -18.84
CA SER A 330 22.84 19.90 -19.62
C SER A 330 22.77 18.45 -20.15
N GLU A 331 23.65 18.09 -21.09
CA GLU A 331 23.65 16.72 -21.62
C GLU A 331 24.01 15.69 -20.55
N ASP A 332 24.91 16.02 -19.62
CA ASP A 332 25.25 15.17 -18.47
C ASP A 332 24.04 14.99 -17.54
N GLU A 333 23.27 16.06 -17.29
CA GLU A 333 22.05 16.00 -16.49
C GLU A 333 20.96 15.17 -17.19
N ARG A 334 20.82 15.27 -18.52
CA ARG A 334 19.90 14.40 -19.28
C ARG A 334 20.35 12.94 -19.29
N ALA A 335 21.64 12.69 -19.38
CA ALA A 335 22.19 11.33 -19.28
C ALA A 335 21.90 10.74 -17.89
N PHE A 336 22.04 11.54 -16.84
CA PHE A 336 21.68 11.17 -15.47
C PHE A 336 20.19 10.84 -15.33
N VAL A 337 19.29 11.69 -15.84
CA VAL A 337 17.83 11.42 -15.83
C VAL A 337 17.50 10.11 -16.55
N ARG A 338 18.01 9.93 -17.78
CA ARG A 338 17.77 8.71 -18.56
C ARG A 338 18.27 7.46 -17.84
N LYS A 339 19.46 7.51 -17.25
CA LYS A 339 20.01 6.41 -16.46
C LYS A 339 19.11 6.10 -15.27
N MET A 340 18.69 7.11 -14.51
CA MET A 340 17.84 6.90 -13.34
C MET A 340 16.46 6.35 -13.68
N GLN A 341 15.84 6.82 -14.77
CA GLN A 341 14.59 6.25 -15.28
C GLN A 341 14.75 4.78 -15.69
N ALA A 342 15.87 4.43 -16.33
CA ALA A 342 16.18 3.05 -16.69
C ALA A 342 16.42 2.18 -15.45
N ASP A 343 17.20 2.65 -14.48
CA ASP A 343 17.48 1.96 -13.22
C ASP A 343 16.18 1.73 -12.41
N PHE A 344 15.29 2.73 -12.37
CA PHE A 344 13.97 2.62 -11.73
C PHE A 344 13.11 1.57 -12.44
N ALA A 345 12.98 1.65 -13.76
CA ALA A 345 12.16 0.71 -14.54
C ALA A 345 12.69 -0.73 -14.43
N GLU A 346 14.00 -0.92 -14.47
CA GLU A 346 14.64 -2.22 -14.27
C GLU A 346 14.36 -2.75 -12.86
N HIS A 347 14.48 -1.91 -11.83
CA HIS A 347 14.21 -2.33 -10.45
C HIS A 347 12.73 -2.66 -10.23
N ALA A 348 11.81 -1.82 -10.71
CA ALA A 348 10.38 -2.07 -10.67
C ALA A 348 10.01 -3.38 -11.39
N ALA A 349 10.60 -3.64 -12.56
CA ALA A 349 10.42 -4.91 -13.28
C ALA A 349 10.98 -6.11 -12.50
N ARG A 350 12.12 -5.96 -11.83
CA ARG A 350 12.68 -7.01 -10.96
C ARG A 350 11.77 -7.29 -9.76
N LEU A 351 11.25 -6.26 -9.10
CA LEU A 351 10.28 -6.39 -8.01
C LEU A 351 8.99 -7.07 -8.48
N ALA A 352 8.45 -6.64 -9.62
CA ALA A 352 7.27 -7.27 -10.21
C ALA A 352 7.51 -8.74 -10.61
N ALA A 353 8.76 -9.09 -10.93
CA ALA A 353 9.18 -10.46 -11.24
C ALA A 353 9.57 -11.28 -10.00
N GLN A 354 9.66 -10.68 -8.80
CA GLN A 354 9.96 -11.41 -7.58
C GLN A 354 8.81 -12.36 -7.28
N LYS A 355 9.12 -13.66 -7.26
CA LYS A 355 8.17 -14.68 -6.86
C LYS A 355 8.23 -14.82 -5.35
N PRO A 356 7.08 -14.86 -4.66
CA PRO A 356 7.03 -15.24 -3.27
C PRO A 356 7.70 -16.60 -3.07
N VAL A 357 8.49 -16.72 -2.00
CA VAL A 357 9.10 -17.97 -1.56
C VAL A 357 8.23 -18.55 -0.45
N ALA A 358 7.72 -19.75 -0.64
CA ALA A 358 7.01 -20.46 0.43
C ALA A 358 7.99 -20.73 1.59
N LEU A 359 7.66 -20.23 2.77
CA LEU A 359 8.47 -20.36 3.98
C LEU A 359 7.95 -21.48 4.88
N ALA A 360 6.63 -21.57 5.01
CA ALA A 360 5.93 -22.56 5.82
C ALA A 360 4.56 -22.86 5.22
N ALA A 361 4.05 -24.08 5.44
CA ALA A 361 2.71 -24.47 5.01
C ALA A 361 2.03 -25.32 6.09
N GLY A 362 0.70 -25.22 6.17
CA GLY A 362 -0.10 -25.96 7.13
C GLY A 362 -1.54 -26.14 6.66
N GLY A 363 -2.31 -26.90 7.44
CA GLY A 363 -3.75 -26.99 7.27
C GLY A 363 -4.48 -25.72 7.73
N LEU A 364 -5.63 -25.48 7.13
CA LEU A 364 -6.63 -24.52 7.59
C LEU A 364 -7.92 -25.27 7.87
N HIS A 365 -8.49 -25.08 9.05
CA HIS A 365 -9.73 -25.73 9.46
C HIS A 365 -10.69 -24.74 10.14
N ALA A 366 -11.99 -24.91 9.90
CA ALA A 366 -13.02 -24.29 10.73
C ALA A 366 -14.28 -25.14 10.76
N SER A 367 -15.04 -25.03 11.84
CA SER A 367 -16.39 -25.58 11.94
C SER A 367 -17.40 -24.44 11.83
N LEU A 368 -18.37 -24.60 10.95
CA LEU A 368 -19.33 -23.58 10.55
C LEU A 368 -20.75 -24.10 10.75
N GLY A 369 -21.67 -23.18 11.03
CA GLY A 369 -23.10 -23.35 10.84
C GLY A 369 -23.63 -22.29 9.90
N CYS A 370 -24.73 -22.55 9.21
CA CYS A 370 -25.42 -21.53 8.43
C CYS A 370 -26.94 -21.66 8.52
N TYR A 371 -27.62 -20.56 8.23
CA TYR A 371 -29.05 -20.49 8.04
C TYR A 371 -29.35 -20.17 6.58
N VAL A 372 -30.17 -21.01 5.95
CA VAL A 372 -30.74 -20.75 4.63
C VAL A 372 -32.16 -20.24 4.83
N TYR A 373 -32.42 -19.02 4.38
CA TYR A 373 -33.77 -18.43 4.40
C TYR A 373 -34.33 -18.41 2.98
N LEU A 374 -35.50 -19.01 2.81
CA LEU A 374 -36.23 -19.04 1.56
C LEU A 374 -37.59 -18.39 1.76
N GLN A 375 -37.92 -17.44 0.89
CA GLN A 375 -39.17 -16.69 0.96
C GLN A 375 -39.98 -16.94 -0.30
N PHE A 376 -41.24 -17.35 -0.13
CA PHE A 376 -42.15 -17.71 -1.20
C PHE A 376 -43.41 -16.85 -1.18
N ASP A 377 -43.84 -16.45 -2.36
CA ASP A 377 -45.18 -15.92 -2.62
C ASP A 377 -46.06 -17.05 -3.18
N VAL A 378 -47.33 -17.05 -2.79
CA VAL A 378 -48.31 -18.04 -3.23
C VAL A 378 -49.36 -17.30 -4.05
N ALA A 379 -49.12 -17.26 -5.37
CA ALA A 379 -50.00 -16.61 -6.33
C ALA A 379 -50.55 -17.64 -7.32
N ALA A 380 -51.85 -17.54 -7.64
CA ALA A 380 -52.52 -18.44 -8.59
C ALA A 380 -52.44 -19.96 -8.27
N GLY A 381 -52.11 -20.31 -7.02
CA GLY A 381 -51.98 -21.70 -6.57
C GLY A 381 -50.62 -22.34 -6.84
N GLU A 382 -49.59 -21.55 -7.18
CA GLU A 382 -48.21 -22.00 -7.29
C GLU A 382 -47.32 -21.23 -6.30
N ALA A 383 -46.36 -21.92 -5.67
CA ALA A 383 -45.38 -21.31 -4.79
C ALA A 383 -44.18 -20.81 -5.61
N ARG A 384 -43.92 -19.50 -5.61
CA ARG A 384 -42.80 -18.89 -6.32
C ARG A 384 -41.79 -18.33 -5.33
N LEU A 385 -40.52 -18.72 -5.48
CA LEU A 385 -39.41 -18.12 -4.72
C LEU A 385 -39.30 -16.62 -5.07
N VAL A 386 -39.35 -15.79 -4.03
CA VAL A 386 -39.22 -14.33 -4.10
C VAL A 386 -37.83 -13.89 -3.67
N ASP A 387 -37.32 -14.49 -2.60
CA ASP A 387 -35.99 -14.21 -2.05
C ASP A 387 -35.39 -15.49 -1.46
N GLY A 388 -34.08 -15.61 -1.52
CA GLY A 388 -33.34 -16.75 -1.00
C GLY A 388 -31.95 -16.30 -0.62
N ARG A 389 -31.57 -16.46 0.65
CA ARG A 389 -30.29 -15.97 1.18
C ARG A 389 -29.68 -16.92 2.19
N VAL A 390 -28.37 -16.83 2.35
CA VAL A 390 -27.63 -17.55 3.39
C VAL A 390 -27.04 -16.58 4.40
N GLU A 391 -27.26 -16.87 5.68
CA GLU A 391 -26.59 -16.18 6.79
C GLU A 391 -25.66 -17.18 7.48
N LEU A 392 -24.38 -16.84 7.55
CA LEU A 392 -23.34 -17.69 8.15
C LEU A 392 -23.22 -17.38 9.65
N ASP A 393 -23.08 -18.43 10.47
CA ASP A 393 -22.75 -18.26 11.88
C ASP A 393 -21.32 -17.73 12.05
N GLY A 394 -21.06 -17.09 13.19
CA GLY A 394 -19.69 -16.77 13.57
C GLY A 394 -18.87 -18.05 13.75
N PHE A 395 -17.71 -18.12 13.10
CA PHE A 395 -16.79 -19.26 13.17
C PHE A 395 -15.39 -18.81 13.55
N ASP A 396 -14.58 -19.72 14.09
CA ASP A 396 -13.17 -19.47 14.36
C ASP A 396 -12.30 -20.25 13.38
N LEU A 397 -11.27 -19.58 12.85
CA LEU A 397 -10.31 -20.16 11.93
C LEU A 397 -9.16 -20.74 12.73
N ASP A 398 -8.90 -22.03 12.52
CA ASP A 398 -7.76 -22.74 13.09
C ASP A 398 -6.69 -22.92 12.01
N PHE A 399 -5.52 -22.32 12.26
CA PHE A 399 -4.36 -22.42 11.39
C PHE A 399 -3.38 -23.40 12.04
N ASP A 400 -3.01 -24.46 11.33
CA ASP A 400 -1.95 -25.35 11.78
C ASP A 400 -0.60 -24.63 11.69
N ASP A 401 -0.13 -24.20 12.86
CA ASP A 401 1.12 -23.45 13.07
C ASP A 401 2.21 -24.30 13.74
N SER A 402 1.99 -25.60 13.89
CA SER A 402 2.84 -26.50 14.68
C SER A 402 4.29 -26.59 14.17
N GLY A 403 4.51 -26.30 12.88
CA GLY A 403 5.84 -26.27 12.25
C GLY A 403 6.51 -24.89 12.20
N TRP A 404 5.80 -23.81 12.54
CA TRP A 404 6.27 -22.45 12.24
C TRP A 404 7.53 -22.06 12.99
N ASP A 405 7.66 -22.44 14.25
CA ASP A 405 8.84 -22.09 15.05
C ASP A 405 10.11 -22.72 14.47
N ALA A 406 10.00 -23.93 13.92
CA ALA A 406 11.13 -24.64 13.31
C ALA A 406 11.46 -24.10 11.92
N GLU A 407 10.46 -23.73 11.13
CA GLU A 407 10.63 -23.24 9.75
C GLU A 407 11.01 -21.75 9.73
N LEU A 408 10.29 -20.90 10.45
CA LEU A 408 10.44 -19.45 10.42
C LEU A 408 11.44 -18.92 11.47
N GLY A 409 11.66 -19.68 12.53
CA GLY A 409 12.27 -19.18 13.76
C GLY A 409 11.27 -18.44 14.65
N LEU A 410 11.51 -18.50 15.96
CA LEU A 410 10.57 -18.00 16.98
C LEU A 410 10.11 -16.54 16.76
N PRO A 411 10.98 -15.55 16.45
CA PRO A 411 10.52 -14.16 16.33
C PRO A 411 9.58 -13.92 15.15
N LEU A 412 9.83 -14.57 14.02
CA LEU A 412 9.00 -14.42 12.82
C LEU A 412 7.68 -15.19 12.96
N ALA A 413 7.71 -16.36 13.61
CA ALA A 413 6.51 -17.13 13.92
C ALA A 413 5.58 -16.37 14.89
N GLU A 414 6.13 -15.73 15.93
CA GLU A 414 5.35 -14.87 16.84
C GLU A 414 4.73 -13.67 16.12
N ALA A 415 5.49 -12.98 15.27
CA ALA A 415 4.97 -11.86 14.47
C ALA A 415 3.85 -12.29 13.51
N ALA A 416 3.96 -13.48 12.91
CA ALA A 416 2.92 -14.04 12.05
C ALA A 416 1.63 -14.30 12.84
N ARG A 417 1.73 -14.91 14.02
CA ARG A 417 0.59 -15.20 14.91
C ARG A 417 -0.10 -13.92 15.38
N GLU A 418 0.68 -12.92 15.80
CA GLU A 418 0.16 -11.62 16.23
C GLU A 418 -0.60 -10.94 15.08
N ALA A 419 0.03 -10.85 13.91
CA ALA A 419 -0.59 -10.24 12.73
C ALA A 419 -1.89 -10.95 12.33
N LEU A 420 -1.93 -12.30 12.36
CA LEU A 420 -3.14 -13.07 12.07
C LEU A 420 -4.24 -12.87 13.12
N GLY A 421 -3.87 -12.80 14.41
CA GLY A 421 -4.81 -12.50 15.49
C GLY A 421 -5.46 -11.13 15.35
N GLU A 422 -4.74 -10.16 14.78
CA GLU A 422 -5.24 -8.80 14.51
C GLU A 422 -5.95 -8.66 13.15
N ALA A 423 -5.73 -9.58 12.22
CA ALA A 423 -6.22 -9.55 10.85
C ALA A 423 -7.71 -9.90 10.71
N ARG A 424 -8.58 -9.12 11.37
CA ARG A 424 -10.05 -9.24 11.29
C ARG A 424 -10.58 -9.23 9.85
N PHE A 425 -9.87 -8.57 8.94
CA PHE A 425 -10.24 -8.51 7.53
C PHE A 425 -10.20 -9.89 6.84
N ILE A 426 -9.31 -10.81 7.24
CA ILE A 426 -9.22 -12.15 6.65
C ILE A 426 -10.48 -12.93 6.96
N LYS A 427 -10.95 -12.84 8.22
CA LYS A 427 -12.20 -13.46 8.66
C LYS A 427 -13.41 -12.89 7.91
N SER A 428 -13.49 -11.57 7.73
CA SER A 428 -14.54 -10.94 6.93
C SER A 428 -14.50 -11.36 5.46
N LEU A 429 -13.32 -11.40 4.85
CA LEU A 429 -13.17 -11.82 3.45
C LEU A 429 -13.60 -13.28 3.23
N LEU A 430 -13.21 -14.18 4.15
CA LEU A 430 -13.63 -15.57 4.10
C LEU A 430 -15.13 -15.73 4.35
N HIS A 431 -15.68 -14.99 5.31
CA HIS A 431 -17.11 -15.00 5.61
C HIS A 431 -17.95 -14.70 4.37
N ASP A 432 -17.63 -13.61 3.66
CA ASP A 432 -18.40 -13.21 2.47
C ASP A 432 -18.27 -14.23 1.34
N ARG A 433 -17.06 -14.75 1.09
CA ARG A 433 -16.84 -15.80 0.08
C ARG A 433 -17.57 -17.10 0.39
N ILE A 434 -17.57 -17.52 1.66
CA ILE A 434 -18.26 -18.74 2.12
C ILE A 434 -19.77 -18.55 1.98
N ALA A 435 -20.31 -17.42 2.43
CA ALA A 435 -21.73 -17.11 2.31
C ALA A 435 -22.18 -17.13 0.84
N ASP A 436 -21.47 -16.44 -0.05
CA ASP A 436 -21.76 -16.42 -1.49
C ASP A 436 -21.70 -17.81 -2.14
N ALA A 437 -20.76 -18.66 -1.70
CA ALA A 437 -20.65 -20.03 -2.22
C ALA A 437 -21.77 -20.94 -1.71
N LEU A 438 -22.09 -20.87 -0.42
CA LEU A 438 -23.21 -21.60 0.18
C LEU A 438 -24.54 -21.17 -0.43
N GLU A 439 -24.75 -19.87 -0.64
CA GLU A 439 -25.97 -19.35 -1.26
C GLU A 439 -26.17 -19.91 -2.66
N ARG A 440 -25.15 -19.82 -3.51
CA ARG A 440 -25.17 -20.36 -4.87
C ARG A 440 -25.41 -21.88 -4.90
N ALA A 441 -24.89 -22.62 -3.94
CA ALA A 441 -24.96 -24.07 -3.90
C ALA A 441 -26.27 -24.60 -3.27
N LEU A 442 -26.80 -23.91 -2.26
CA LEU A 442 -27.91 -24.40 -1.43
C LEU A 442 -29.27 -23.84 -1.87
N VAL A 443 -29.36 -22.53 -2.17
CA VAL A 443 -30.65 -21.87 -2.41
C VAL A 443 -31.42 -22.49 -3.58
N PRO A 444 -30.83 -22.73 -4.77
CA PRO A 444 -31.57 -23.31 -5.89
C PRO A 444 -32.11 -24.71 -5.60
N SER A 445 -31.27 -25.58 -5.01
CA SER A 445 -31.60 -26.99 -4.72
C SER A 445 -32.69 -27.11 -3.65
N LEU A 446 -32.57 -26.33 -2.58
CA LEU A 446 -33.54 -26.34 -1.49
C LEU A 446 -34.86 -25.68 -1.90
N ALA A 447 -34.82 -24.63 -2.70
CA ALA A 447 -36.04 -24.02 -3.25
C ALA A 447 -36.80 -25.00 -4.15
N GLN A 448 -36.09 -25.78 -4.97
CA GLN A 448 -36.71 -26.80 -5.81
C GLN A 448 -37.42 -27.89 -4.99
N ILE A 449 -36.82 -28.38 -3.89
CA ILE A 449 -37.49 -29.36 -3.01
C ILE A 449 -38.71 -28.74 -2.34
N ALA A 450 -38.57 -27.52 -1.82
CA ALA A 450 -39.65 -26.83 -1.13
C ALA A 450 -40.86 -26.55 -2.04
N GLN A 451 -40.64 -26.45 -3.36
CA GLN A 451 -41.68 -26.30 -4.40
C GLN A 451 -42.16 -27.65 -4.97
N GLY A 452 -41.29 -28.66 -5.03
CA GLY A 452 -41.47 -29.91 -5.79
C GLY A 452 -42.53 -30.88 -5.25
N LYS A 453 -43.10 -30.64 -4.06
CA LYS A 453 -44.30 -31.37 -3.59
C LYS A 453 -45.62 -30.86 -4.20
N HIS A 454 -45.57 -29.87 -5.10
CA HIS A 454 -46.76 -29.22 -5.68
C HIS A 454 -46.83 -29.19 -7.22
N GLN A 455 -45.96 -29.93 -7.92
CA GLN A 455 -46.21 -30.35 -9.32
C GLN A 455 -46.86 -31.74 -9.33
#